data_AF-A0A069D1A0-F1
#
_entry.id   AF-A0A069D1A0-F1
#
_cell.length_a   1.000
_cell.length_b   1.000
_cell.length_c   1.000
_cell.angle_alpha   90.00
_cell.angle_beta   90.00
_cell.angle_gamma   90.00
#
_symmetry.space_group_name_H-M   'P 1'
#
loop_
_entity.id
_entity.type
_entity.pdbx_description
1 polymer ?
#
loop_
_entity_poly.entity_id
_entity_poly.type
_entity_poly.pdbx_seq_one_letter_code
_entity_poly.pdbx_strand_id
1 'polypeptide(L)'
;MVCYYSSLTCGACVNFAISKIDEFFPSPEEQSRIYFVACNFNEKAEFQKKNTIRWNKKIDGLAIEESNNVCYFIVQNNSISRIFIPEEKFENYTNTYLKEIKKKYF
;
A
#
# COMPACT_ATOMS: atom_id res chain seq x y z
N MET A 1 -5.21 6.98 -1.52
CA MET A 1 -4.69 5.65 -1.94
C MET A 1 -4.37 4.83 -0.70
N VAL A 2 -4.42 3.50 -0.78
CA VAL A 2 -4.00 2.62 0.32
C VAL A 2 -2.86 1.71 -0.16
N CYS A 3 -1.84 1.56 0.68
CA CYS A 3 -0.80 0.54 0.55
C CYS A 3 -1.03 -0.51 1.64
N TYR A 4 -1.33 -1.73 1.24
CA TYR A 4 -1.59 -2.85 2.14
C TYR A 4 -0.43 -3.83 2.14
N TYR A 5 -0.07 -4.33 3.32
CA TYR A 5 0.89 -5.42 3.48
C TYR A 5 0.62 -6.16 4.79
N SER A 6 1.11 -7.39 4.90
CA SER A 6 0.98 -8.20 6.10
C SER A 6 2.34 -8.65 6.63
N SER A 7 2.36 -9.23 7.83
CA SER A 7 3.56 -9.86 8.40
C SER A 7 4.10 -11.04 7.59
N LEU A 8 3.28 -11.61 6.69
CA LEU A 8 3.69 -12.69 5.79
C LEU A 8 4.30 -12.16 4.48
N THR A 9 4.22 -10.86 4.24
CA THR A 9 4.76 -10.25 3.02
C THR A 9 6.28 -10.12 3.10
N CYS A 10 6.95 -10.38 1.98
CA CYS A 10 8.38 -10.17 1.83
C CYS A 10 8.77 -8.73 2.20
N GLY A 11 9.68 -8.56 3.16
CA GLY A 11 10.12 -7.24 3.63
C GLY A 11 10.73 -6.37 2.53
N ALA A 12 11.48 -6.96 1.59
CA ALA A 12 12.01 -6.23 0.44
C ALA A 12 10.89 -5.70 -0.47
N CYS A 13 9.82 -6.48 -0.68
CA CYS A 13 8.66 -6.03 -1.45
C CYS A 13 7.92 -4.87 -0.76
N VAL A 14 7.78 -4.92 0.56
CA VAL A 14 7.19 -3.81 1.33
C VAL A 14 8.06 -2.56 1.21
N ASN A 15 9.37 -2.68 1.40
CA ASN A 15 10.31 -1.56 1.29
C ASN A 15 10.29 -0.94 -0.11
N PHE A 16 10.29 -1.76 -1.16
CA PHE A 16 10.16 -1.31 -2.54
C PHE A 16 8.85 -0.56 -2.77
N ALA A 17 7.74 -1.11 -2.27
CA ALA A 17 6.43 -0.48 -2.44
C ALA A 17 6.38 0.89 -1.75
N ILE A 18 6.87 0.96 -0.51
CA ILE A 18 6.92 2.20 0.26
C ILE A 18 7.86 3.22 -0.40
N SER A 19 9.03 2.83 -0.88
CA SER A 19 9.97 3.74 -1.53
C SER A 19 9.38 4.33 -2.82
N LYS A 20 8.63 3.54 -3.58
CA LYS A 20 7.92 4.03 -4.77
C LYS A 20 6.81 5.01 -4.43
N ILE A 21 6.10 4.83 -3.33
CA ILE A 21 5.15 5.84 -2.87
C ILE A 21 5.87 7.15 -2.54
N ASP A 22 7.00 7.09 -1.84
CA ASP A 22 7.77 8.29 -1.47
C ASP A 22 8.33 9.03 -2.69
N GLU A 23 8.80 8.29 -3.70
CA GLU A 23 9.29 8.83 -4.96
C GLU A 23 8.19 9.57 -5.74
N PHE A 24 7.00 8.97 -5.85
CA PHE A 24 5.92 9.51 -6.67
C PHE A 24 5.04 10.54 -5.95
N PHE A 25 4.96 10.49 -4.63
CA PHE A 25 4.11 11.38 -3.81
C PHE A 25 4.96 12.08 -2.73
N PRO A 26 5.93 12.92 -3.09
CA PRO A 26 6.91 13.45 -2.14
C PRO A 26 6.34 14.54 -1.23
N SER A 27 5.24 15.20 -1.61
CA SER A 27 4.73 16.33 -0.82
C SER A 27 3.95 15.87 0.42
N PRO A 28 3.99 16.63 1.54
CA PRO A 28 3.20 16.33 2.72
C PRO A 28 1.69 16.27 2.45
N GLU A 29 1.19 17.09 1.52
CA GLU A 29 -0.21 17.09 1.12
C GLU A 29 -0.59 15.78 0.45
N GLU A 30 0.20 15.31 -0.52
CA GLU A 30 -0.06 14.01 -1.17
C GLU A 30 0.03 12.87 -0.15
N GLN A 31 1.07 12.85 0.68
CA GLN A 31 1.26 11.83 1.72
C GLN A 31 0.09 11.76 2.71
N SER A 32 -0.55 12.90 3.01
CA SER A 32 -1.74 12.93 3.88
C SER A 32 -2.94 12.16 3.33
N ARG A 33 -3.00 11.95 2.00
CA ARG A 33 -4.08 11.22 1.30
C ARG A 33 -3.72 9.74 1.07
N ILE A 34 -2.60 9.28 1.61
CA ILE A 34 -2.12 7.89 1.52
C ILE A 34 -2.15 7.24 2.90
N TYR A 35 -2.80 6.08 2.96
CA TYR A 35 -2.87 5.26 4.16
C TYR A 35 -2.08 3.97 3.97
N PHE A 36 -1.39 3.55 5.02
CA PHE A 36 -0.72 2.26 5.06
C PHE A 36 -1.54 1.34 5.96
N VAL A 37 -1.91 0.16 5.48
CA VAL A 37 -2.68 -0.82 6.26
C VAL A 37 -1.80 -2.04 6.47
N ALA A 38 -1.48 -2.29 7.74
CA ALA A 38 -0.59 -3.35 8.15
C ALA A 38 -1.38 -4.43 8.92
N CYS A 39 -1.44 -5.65 8.37
CA CYS A 39 -2.18 -6.77 8.97
C CYS A 39 -1.28 -7.82 9.65
N ASN A 40 -1.79 -8.46 10.70
CA ASN A 40 -1.15 -9.57 11.41
C ASN A 40 0.23 -9.25 12.00
N PHE A 41 0.49 -7.99 12.35
CA PHE A 41 1.72 -7.57 13.01
C PHE A 41 1.60 -7.60 14.53
N ASN A 42 2.73 -7.81 15.21
CA ASN A 42 2.79 -7.70 16.67
C ASN A 42 2.48 -6.25 17.11
N GLU A 43 1.79 -6.08 18.23
CA GLU A 43 1.51 -4.76 18.85
C GLU A 43 2.79 -3.95 19.14
N LYS A 44 3.94 -4.61 19.26
CA LYS A 44 5.25 -3.97 19.43
C LYS A 44 5.96 -3.61 18.12
N ALA A 45 5.41 -3.95 16.96
CA ALA A 45 6.02 -3.62 15.68
C ALA A 45 6.03 -2.09 15.48
N GLU A 46 7.19 -1.51 15.18
CA GLU A 46 7.31 -0.09 14.86
C GLU A 46 7.23 0.11 13.34
N PHE A 47 6.25 0.91 12.89
CA PHE A 47 6.10 1.24 11.47
C PHE A 47 6.66 2.63 11.20
N GLN A 48 7.41 2.75 10.10
CA GLN A 48 8.09 4.00 9.74
C GLN A 48 7.11 5.09 9.26
N LYS A 49 5.93 4.71 8.74
CA LYS A 49 4.96 5.64 8.18
C LYS A 49 3.92 6.05 9.22
N LYS A 50 3.77 7.36 9.46
CA LYS A 50 2.85 7.92 10.45
C LYS A 50 1.38 7.57 10.18
N ASN A 51 0.98 7.49 8.90
CA ASN A 51 -0.38 7.15 8.49
C ASN A 51 -0.61 5.64 8.40
N THR A 52 0.05 4.86 9.26
CA THR A 52 -0.12 3.39 9.31
C THR A 52 -1.23 3.01 10.26
N ILE A 53 -2.25 2.36 9.72
CA ILE A 53 -3.32 1.71 10.46
C ILE A 53 -2.90 0.27 10.71
N ARG A 54 -2.78 -0.08 11.99
CA ARG A 54 -2.55 -1.47 12.42
C ARG A 54 -3.87 -2.18 12.49
N TRP A 55 -3.95 -3.31 11.80
CA TRP A 55 -5.15 -4.12 11.77
C TRP A 55 -4.83 -5.53 12.29
N ASN A 56 -5.18 -5.80 13.54
CA ASN A 56 -4.78 -7.01 14.28
C ASN A 56 -5.62 -8.26 13.92
N LYS A 57 -6.44 -8.21 12.87
CA LYS A 57 -7.28 -9.33 12.41
C LYS A 57 -7.17 -9.50 10.89
N LYS A 58 -7.50 -10.68 10.40
CA LYS A 58 -7.88 -10.83 8.98
C LYS A 58 -9.18 -10.03 8.73
N ILE A 59 -9.29 -9.34 7.60
CA ILE A 59 -10.43 -8.50 7.23
C ILE A 59 -11.36 -9.32 6.35
N ASP A 60 -12.22 -10.13 6.97
CA ASP A 60 -13.07 -11.09 6.24
C ASP A 60 -13.79 -10.40 5.07
N GLY A 61 -13.53 -10.85 3.85
CA GLY A 61 -14.18 -10.36 2.64
C GLY A 61 -13.37 -9.37 1.80
N LEU A 62 -12.12 -9.07 2.18
CA LEU A 62 -11.18 -8.46 1.23
C LEU A 62 -10.59 -9.55 0.32
N ALA A 63 -10.67 -9.38 -1.00
CA ALA A 63 -10.02 -10.26 -1.97
C ALA A 63 -8.48 -10.34 -1.82
N ILE A 64 -7.91 -9.54 -0.91
CA ILE A 64 -6.48 -9.39 -0.63
C ILE A 64 -6.04 -10.26 0.56
N GLU A 65 -6.97 -10.86 1.33
CA GLU A 65 -6.67 -11.59 2.56
C GLU A 65 -5.84 -12.87 2.40
N GLU A 66 -5.89 -13.48 1.23
CA GLU A 66 -5.11 -14.68 0.89
C GLU A 66 -3.77 -14.31 0.23
N SER A 67 -3.59 -13.04 -0.13
CA SER A 67 -2.38 -12.56 -0.79
C SER A 67 -1.31 -12.26 0.24
N ASN A 68 -0.22 -13.03 0.22
CA ASN A 68 1.02 -12.68 0.91
C ASN A 68 1.73 -11.48 0.26
N ASN A 69 1.15 -10.86 -0.76
CA ASN A 69 1.76 -9.75 -1.48
C ASN A 69 1.35 -8.40 -0.91
N VAL A 70 2.29 -7.45 -0.98
CA VAL A 70 2.00 -6.03 -0.85
C VAL A 70 1.11 -5.60 -2.03
N CYS A 71 0.19 -4.68 -1.82
CA CYS A 71 -0.60 -4.12 -2.91
C CYS A 71 -1.01 -2.68 -2.67
N TYR A 72 -1.29 -1.98 -3.76
CA TYR A 72 -1.95 -0.69 -3.79
C TYR A 72 -3.41 -0.85 -4.19
N PHE A 73 -4.27 -0.03 -3.62
CA PHE A 73 -5.64 0.12 -4.11
C PHE A 73 -6.21 1.49 -3.78
N ILE A 74 -7.32 1.83 -4.45
CA ILE A 74 -8.04 3.07 -4.24
C ILE A 74 -9.37 2.76 -3.57
N VAL A 75 -9.65 3.46 -2.47
CA VAL A 75 -10.96 3.46 -1.80
C VAL A 75 -11.74 4.67 -2.28
N GLN A 76 -12.91 4.46 -2.89
CA GLN A 76 -13.86 5.52 -3.27
C GLN A 76 -15.28 5.07 -2.94
N ASN A 77 -16.09 5.95 -2.35
CA ASN A 77 -17.50 5.65 -1.99
C ASN A 77 -17.65 4.31 -1.26
N ASN A 78 -16.77 4.06 -0.28
CA ASN A 78 -16.70 2.81 0.50
C ASN A 78 -16.46 1.52 -0.33
N SER A 79 -15.97 1.65 -1.56
CA SER A 79 -15.62 0.54 -2.44
C SER A 79 -14.12 0.55 -2.77
N ILE A 80 -13.55 -0.65 -2.94
CA ILE A 80 -12.16 -0.83 -3.36
C ILE A 80 -12.11 -1.00 -4.87
N SER A 81 -11.16 -0.31 -5.49
CA SER A 81 -10.90 -0.41 -6.92
C SER A 81 -9.40 -0.38 -7.20
N ARG A 82 -9.03 -0.80 -8.41
CA ARG A 82 -7.65 -0.72 -8.94
C ARG A 82 -6.63 -1.37 -8.01
N ILE A 83 -6.86 -2.63 -7.65
CA ILE A 83 -5.87 -3.41 -6.90
C ILE A 83 -4.66 -3.65 -7.82
N PHE A 84 -3.47 -3.33 -7.32
CA PHE A 84 -2.21 -3.45 -8.05
C PHE A 84 -1.12 -4.00 -7.14
N ILE A 85 -0.35 -4.99 -7.60
CA ILE A 85 0.77 -5.56 -6.85
C ILE A 85 2.07 -4.94 -7.40
N PRO A 86 2.79 -4.13 -6.60
CA PRO A 86 4.07 -3.59 -7.03
C PRO A 86 5.13 -4.67 -7.04
N GLU A 87 5.92 -4.73 -8.12
CA GLU A 87 7.01 -5.67 -8.28
C GLU A 87 8.27 -4.96 -8.74
N GLU A 88 9.36 -5.17 -8.01
CA GLU A 88 10.68 -4.59 -8.31
C GLU A 88 11.22 -5.07 -9.65
N LYS A 89 11.06 -6.36 -9.98
CA LYS A 89 11.45 -6.94 -11.27
C LYS A 89 10.74 -6.28 -12.46
N PHE A 90 9.59 -5.68 -12.22
CA PHE A 90 8.73 -5.05 -13.21
C PHE A 90 8.49 -3.58 -12.87
N GLU A 91 9.54 -2.89 -12.43
CA GLU A 91 9.48 -1.53 -11.90
C GLU A 91 8.73 -0.56 -12.83
N ASN A 92 8.94 -0.65 -14.14
CA ASN A 92 8.28 0.22 -15.12
C ASN A 92 6.74 0.14 -15.08
N TYR A 93 6.18 -1.02 -14.75
CA TYR A 93 4.73 -1.16 -14.58
C TYR A 93 4.26 -0.48 -13.30
N THR A 94 5.00 -0.66 -12.22
CA THR A 94 4.75 0.04 -10.95
C THR A 94 4.80 1.56 -11.14
N ASN A 95 5.84 2.06 -11.80
CA ASN A 95 6.03 3.47 -12.10
C ASN A 95 4.89 4.02 -12.98
N THR A 96 4.49 3.29 -14.02
CA THR A 96 3.37 3.66 -14.90
C THR A 96 2.06 3.73 -14.11
N TYR A 97 1.77 2.71 -13.29
CA TYR A 97 0.58 2.70 -12.45
C TYR A 97 0.53 3.91 -11.51
N LEU A 98 1.63 4.21 -10.80
CA LEU A 98 1.68 5.33 -9.86
C LEU A 98 1.54 6.69 -10.55
N LYS A 99 2.10 6.87 -11.76
CA LYS A 99 1.88 8.08 -12.58
C LYS A 99 0.41 8.30 -12.90
N GLU A 100 -0.29 7.25 -13.33
CA GLU A 100 -1.71 7.32 -13.67
C GLU A 100 -2.58 7.56 -12.44
N ILE A 101 -2.26 6.92 -11.31
CA ILE A 101 -2.94 7.18 -10.03
C ILE A 101 -2.75 8.62 -9.59
N LYS A 102 -1.51 9.13 -9.64
CA LYS A 102 -1.21 10.52 -9.29
C LYS A 102 -2.05 11.49 -10.11
N LYS A 103 -1.95 11.40 -11.44
CA LYS A 103 -2.69 12.29 -12.36
C LYS A 103 -4.21 12.31 -12.12
N LYS A 104 -4.80 11.19 -11.69
CA LYS A 104 -6.24 11.04 -11.56
C LYS A 104 -6.78 11.39 -10.17
N TYR A 105 -5.99 11.17 -9.12
CA TYR A 105 -6.48 11.17 -7.74
C TYR A 105 -5.75 12.14 -6.80
N PHE A 106 -4.64 12.74 -7.24
CA PHE A 106 -3.80 13.65 -6.46
C PHE A 106 -3.65 14.98 -7.20
#